data_AF-A0A1Y6EL60-F1
#
_entry.id   AF-A0A1Y6EL60-F1
#
_cell.length_a   1.000
_cell.length_b   1.000
_cell.length_c   1.000
_cell.angle_alpha   90.00
_cell.angle_beta   90.00
_cell.angle_gamma   90.00
#
_symmetry.space_group_name_H-M   'P 1'
#
loop_
_entity.id
_entity.type
_entity.pdbx_description
1 polymer ?
#
loop_
_entity_poly.entity_id
_entity_poly.type
_entity_poly.pdbx_seq_one_letter_code
_entity_poly.pdbx_strand_id
1 'polypeptide(L)'
;MLCKSLEFKNVLGQKIKVIEIPVLETNNYYYFMIQIRLQIYISFLYHQPHEKSCYSFREYLKRKMSWPDFKKLYSMKQFKSNA
;
A
#
# COMPACT_ATOMS: atom_id res chain seq x y z
N MET A 1 -4.56 12.68 -1.50
CA MET A 1 -4.37 11.38 -0.83
C MET A 1 -3.23 11.40 0.18
N LEU A 2 -3.56 11.10 1.44
CA LEU A 2 -2.61 10.84 2.53
C LEU A 2 -2.08 9.40 2.41
N CYS A 3 -0.79 9.20 2.68
CA CYS A 3 -0.20 7.87 2.74
C CYS A 3 0.45 7.64 4.11
N LYS A 4 0.48 6.39 4.55
CA LYS A 4 1.19 5.93 5.74
C LYS A 4 2.30 4.94 5.35
N SER A 5 3.15 4.67 6.31
CA SER A 5 4.12 3.56 6.26
C SER A 5 3.96 2.70 7.50
N LEU A 6 4.33 1.43 7.39
CA LEU A 6 4.31 0.44 8.45
C LEU A 6 5.69 -0.23 8.52
N GLU A 7 6.23 -0.36 9.73
CA GLU A 7 7.47 -1.09 9.98
C GLU A 7 7.19 -2.28 10.90
N PHE A 8 7.76 -3.44 10.60
CA PHE A 8 7.64 -4.66 11.40
C PHE A 8 8.88 -5.54 11.24
N LYS A 9 8.98 -6.60 12.05
CA LYS A 9 9.98 -7.66 11.87
C LYS A 9 9.31 -8.89 11.28
N ASN A 10 9.93 -9.53 10.29
CA ASN A 10 9.44 -10.80 9.73
C ASN A 10 9.76 -11.99 10.66
N VAL A 11 9.38 -13.21 10.28
CA VAL A 11 9.66 -14.44 11.07
C VAL A 11 11.14 -14.70 11.33
N LEU A 12 12.03 -14.11 10.54
CA LEU A 12 13.49 -14.22 10.69
C LEU A 12 14.08 -13.03 11.48
N GLY A 13 13.24 -12.14 12.02
CA GLY A 13 13.68 -10.95 12.75
C GLY A 13 14.18 -9.79 11.88
N GLN A 14 14.12 -9.92 10.54
CA GLN A 14 14.53 -8.87 9.61
C GLN A 14 13.55 -7.70 9.68
N LYS A 15 14.07 -6.47 9.74
CA LYS A 15 13.26 -5.25 9.75
C LYS A 15 12.75 -4.94 8.34
N ILE A 16 11.43 -4.92 8.18
CA ILE A 16 10.72 -4.64 6.94
C ILE A 16 9.91 -3.35 7.09
N LYS A 17 9.97 -2.49 6.08
CA LYS A 17 9.20 -1.25 5.94
C LYS A 17 8.33 -1.30 4.70
N VAL A 18 7.03 -1.09 4.87
CA VAL A 18 6.07 -0.91 3.78
C VAL A 18 5.69 0.56 3.72
N ILE A 19 5.90 1.21 2.58
CA ILE A 19 5.64 2.65 2.36
C ILE A 19 4.50 2.86 1.36
N GLU A 20 4.02 4.09 1.28
CA GLU A 20 2.98 4.54 0.33
C GLU A 20 1.63 3.80 0.48
N ILE A 21 1.28 3.37 1.70
CA ILE A 21 -0.01 2.76 2.00
C ILE A 21 -1.09 3.85 1.94
N PRO A 22 -2.05 3.79 1.00
CA PRO A 22 -3.08 4.83 0.88
C PRO A 22 -4.01 4.79 2.10
N VAL A 23 -4.22 5.95 2.72
CA VAL A 23 -5.24 6.10 3.76
C VAL A 23 -6.55 6.49 3.10
N LEU A 24 -7.56 5.63 3.28
CA LEU A 24 -8.89 5.81 2.76
C LEU A 24 -9.89 5.92 3.91
N GLU A 25 -10.93 6.72 3.72
CA GLU A 25 -12.09 6.73 4.60
C GLU A 25 -12.87 5.41 4.47
N THR A 26 -13.56 5.00 5.52
CA THR A 26 -14.34 3.75 5.54
C THR A 26 -15.47 3.74 4.51
N ASN A 27 -15.99 4.90 4.13
CA ASN A 27 -17.02 5.05 3.08
C ASN A 27 -16.43 5.05 1.65
N ASN A 28 -15.10 4.95 1.50
CA ASN A 28 -14.49 4.90 0.19
C ASN A 28 -14.72 3.53 -0.46
N TYR A 29 -15.15 3.52 -1.73
CA TYR A 29 -15.36 2.31 -2.52
C TYR A 29 -14.18 1.31 -2.49
N TYR A 30 -12.95 1.81 -2.47
CA TYR A 30 -11.75 0.98 -2.47
C TYR A 30 -11.26 0.58 -1.07
N TYR A 31 -11.88 1.06 0.01
CA TYR A 31 -11.42 0.85 1.38
C TYR A 31 -11.19 -0.64 1.69
N PHE A 32 -12.22 -1.47 1.48
CA PHE A 32 -12.15 -2.89 1.78
C PHE A 32 -11.09 -3.62 0.95
N MET A 33 -11.07 -3.37 -0.37
CA MET A 33 -10.09 -3.99 -1.27
C MET A 33 -8.65 -3.66 -0.85
N ILE A 34 -8.40 -2.41 -0.44
CA ILE A 34 -7.07 -1.96 -0.02
C ILE A 34 -6.65 -2.62 1.30
N GLN A 35 -7.57 -2.76 2.26
CA GLN A 35 -7.31 -3.47 3.51
C GLN A 35 -6.92 -4.93 3.26
N ILE A 36 -7.71 -5.66 2.47
CA ILE A 36 -7.42 -7.06 2.14
C ILE A 36 -6.08 -7.20 1.39
N ARG A 37 -5.82 -6.35 0.40
CA ARG A 37 -4.54 -6.37 -0.33
C ARG A 37 -3.34 -6.05 0.55
N LEU A 38 -3.50 -5.13 1.51
CA LEU A 38 -2.46 -4.80 2.46
C LEU A 38 -2.17 -5.99 3.38
N GLN A 39 -3.20 -6.65 3.90
CA GLN A 39 -3.06 -7.83 4.74
C GLN A 39 -2.34 -8.97 3.99
N ILE A 40 -2.75 -9.25 2.74
CA ILE A 40 -2.09 -10.25 1.90
C ILE A 40 -0.61 -9.90 1.70
N TYR A 41 -0.30 -8.63 1.41
CA TYR A 41 1.05 -8.20 1.15
C TYR A 41 1.95 -8.26 2.39
N ILE A 42 1.46 -7.81 3.54
CA ILE A 42 2.18 -7.92 4.82
C ILE A 42 2.41 -9.38 5.16
N SER A 43 1.39 -10.25 5.00
CA SER A 43 1.52 -11.68 5.28
C SER A 43 2.60 -12.31 4.40
N PHE A 44 2.65 -11.96 3.12
CA PHE A 44 3.71 -12.40 2.20
C PHE A 44 5.11 -11.93 2.65
N LEU A 45 5.24 -10.66 3.05
CA LEU A 45 6.50 -10.10 3.53
C LEU A 45 6.93 -10.64 4.90
N TYR A 46 5.99 -11.06 5.73
CA TYR A 46 6.23 -11.58 7.06
C TYR A 46 6.76 -13.01 7.04
N HIS A 47 6.22 -13.87 6.18
CA HIS A 47 6.52 -15.32 6.20
C HIS A 47 7.70 -15.75 5.32
N GLN A 48 8.26 -14.86 4.51
CA GLN A 48 9.33 -15.21 3.58
C GLN A 48 10.61 -14.40 3.84
N PRO A 49 11.79 -14.97 3.57
CA PRO A 49 13.03 -14.21 3.52
C PRO A 49 13.00 -13.23 2.35
N HIS A 50 13.52 -12.05 2.60
CA HIS A 50 13.45 -10.92 1.68
C HIS A 50 14.80 -10.21 1.65
N GLU A 51 15.35 -9.97 0.46
CA GLU A 51 16.62 -9.24 0.31
C GLU A 51 16.46 -7.75 0.62
N LYS A 52 15.27 -7.20 0.37
CA LYS A 52 14.98 -5.78 0.58
C LYS A 52 14.39 -5.57 1.96
N SER A 53 14.68 -4.42 2.55
CA SER A 53 14.09 -3.97 3.81
C SER A 53 12.96 -2.95 3.60
N CYS A 54 12.77 -2.43 2.39
CA CYS A 54 11.80 -1.38 2.09
C CYS A 54 10.98 -1.71 0.83
N TYR A 55 9.66 -1.57 0.92
CA TYR A 55 8.69 -2.00 -0.09
C TYR A 55 7.61 -0.97 -0.32
N SER A 56 7.34 -0.63 -1.58
CA SER A 56 6.22 0.26 -1.94
C SER A 56 4.94 -0.54 -2.12
N PHE A 57 3.93 -0.24 -1.31
CA PHE A 57 2.60 -0.81 -1.48
C PHE A 57 1.92 -0.29 -2.76
N ARG A 58 2.23 0.94 -3.19
CA ARG A 58 1.75 1.49 -4.46
C ARG A 58 2.23 0.65 -5.65
N GLU A 59 3.51 0.28 -5.68
CA GLU A 59 4.04 -0.59 -6.74
C GLU A 59 3.42 -2.00 -6.69
N TYR A 60 3.16 -2.52 -5.50
CA TYR A 60 2.39 -3.77 -5.35
C TYR A 60 0.98 -3.65 -5.96
N LEU A 61 0.23 -2.59 -5.62
CA LEU A 61 -1.11 -2.36 -6.15
C LEU A 61 -1.11 -2.17 -7.67
N LYS A 62 -0.13 -1.43 -8.22
CA LYS A 62 0.02 -1.23 -9.67
C LYS A 62 0.09 -2.55 -10.44
N ARG A 63 0.70 -3.58 -9.84
CA ARG A 63 0.83 -4.93 -10.44
C ARG A 63 -0.38 -5.82 -10.21
N LYS A 64 -1.16 -5.54 -9.15
CA LYS A 64 -2.21 -6.46 -8.67
C LYS A 64 -3.63 -5.96 -8.92
N MET A 65 -3.81 -4.68 -9.23
CA MET A 65 -5.09 -4.07 -9.59
C MET A 65 -5.19 -3.84 -11.09
N SER A 66 -6.43 -3.70 -11.57
CA SER A 66 -6.67 -3.20 -12.92
C SER A 66 -6.08 -1.79 -13.06
N TRP A 67 -5.56 -1.47 -14.25
CA TRP A 67 -5.04 -0.12 -14.52
C TRP A 67 -6.10 0.99 -14.30
N PRO A 68 -7.37 0.83 -14.71
CA PRO A 68 -8.41 1.81 -14.43
C PRO A 68 -8.64 2.06 -12.94
N ASP A 69 -8.73 1.00 -12.12
CA ASP A 69 -8.93 1.16 -10.68
C ASP A 69 -7.71 1.76 -10.00
N PHE A 70 -6.51 1.35 -10.42
CA PHE A 70 -5.27 1.93 -9.91
C PHE A 70 -5.23 3.44 -10.22
N LYS A 71 -5.58 3.82 -11.45
CA LYS A 71 -5.65 5.22 -11.84
C LYS A 71 -6.69 5.94 -11.00
N LYS A 72 -7.92 5.43 -10.85
CA LYS A 72 -9.00 6.07 -10.08
C LYS A 72 -8.68 6.23 -8.59
N LEU A 73 -8.02 5.24 -8.00
CA LEU A 73 -7.54 5.28 -6.62
C LEU A 73 -6.51 6.40 -6.41
N TYR A 74 -5.57 6.54 -7.35
CA TYR A 74 -4.44 7.49 -7.22
C TYR A 74 -4.65 8.83 -7.95
N SER A 75 -5.73 9.00 -8.72
CA SER A 75 -6.04 10.21 -9.49
C SER A 75 -6.58 11.37 -8.65
N MET A 76 -6.91 11.15 -7.37
CA MET A 76 -7.40 12.20 -6.46
C MET A 76 -6.31 13.20 -6.01
N LYS A 77 -5.38 13.58 -6.89
CA LYS A 77 -4.24 14.47 -6.60
C LYS A 77 -3.92 15.43 -7.75
N GLN A 78 -4.93 16.05 -8.36
CA GLN A 78 -4.75 17.25 -9.18
C GLN A 78 -5.43 18.51 -8.60
N PHE A 79 -5.66 18.57 -7.28
CA PHE A 79 -6.02 19.82 -6.63
C PHE A 79 -4.97 20.21 -5.58
N LYS A 80 -3.98 20.97 -6.06
CA LYS A 80 -3.29 22.01 -5.31
C LYS A 80 -3.03 23.18 -6.27
N SER A 81 -4.08 23.87 -6.67
CA SER A 81 -3.96 25.31 -6.87
C SER A 81 -4.09 25.92 -5.48
N ASN A 82 -3.01 26.52 -4.99
CA ASN A 82 -3.07 27.42 -3.85
C ASN A 82 -3.87 28.63 -4.34
N ALA A 83 -5.05 28.86 -3.75
CA ALA A 83 -5.77 30.12 -3.82
C ALA A 83 -5.78 30.72 -2.41
#